data_AF-A0A8C0V662-F1
#
_entry.id   AF-A0A8C0V662-F1
#
_cell.length_a   1.000
_cell.length_b   1.000
_cell.length_c   1.000
_cell.angle_alpha   90.00
_cell.angle_beta   90.00
_cell.angle_gamma   90.00
#
_symmetry.space_group_name_H-M   'P 1'
#
loop_
_entity.id
_entity.type
_entity.pdbx_description
1 polymer ?
#
loop_
_entity_poly.entity_id
_entity_poly.type
_entity_poly.pdbx_seq_one_letter_code
_entity_poly.pdbx_strand_id
1 'polypeptide(L)'
;LEKANKHLAQNVYQPVWKFFQDILDTQNHAATDVYAYMFLADVVDFIIIIFGFWAFGKYSAAADITSSLSENQVPEAFLVMVLFQFTTMVIDRALYLRKTVLGKLIFQVTLVFGIHVWMFFILPAVTQRLFRHNTVAQLWYFVKCIYFGLSAYQIRCGYPTRILGNFLTKKYNHLNLFLFQGFRLVPFLVELRAIMDWVWTDTTLSLSNWMCVEDIYANIFIIKCSRETEKKYPQPKGQKKKKVVKYGMGGLIILFLVGIIWFPLLFMSLVRSVVGVINHPIDVTVNLKLGGYEPFTSQDYEDLTKEFENEPLAMQFISLYGEEDIVTARIEGSSGSLWGISPPSRKQITSPTWSPVRASAWSWPSCWMAPGIAPPITPLSCRELPNLFPKYIRAPTGLEAEPVEQLLPGRSQHVPHEKTSTGLHLSGDREDTSPSWWVLRLKDAPPQEGNILPMIIFNDKVSPPSLGFLAGYGIMGLYVSIVLVIGKFVRGFFSEISHSIMFEELPCVDRILKLCQDIFLVRETGELELEEELYAKLIFLYRSPETMIKWTREKN
;
A
#
# COMPACT_ATOMS: atom_id res chain seq x y z
N LEU A 1 13.85 31.01 -58.62
CA LEU A 1 14.01 30.12 -57.45
C LEU A 1 12.77 30.11 -56.57
N GLU A 2 12.26 31.26 -56.12
CA GLU A 2 11.05 31.32 -55.27
C GLU A 2 9.77 30.78 -55.93
N LYS A 3 9.52 31.09 -57.22
CA LYS A 3 8.41 30.50 -57.99
C LYS A 3 8.56 28.98 -58.21
N ALA A 4 9.80 28.49 -58.36
CA ALA A 4 10.08 27.06 -58.54
C ALA A 4 9.87 26.27 -57.23
N ASN A 5 10.28 26.84 -56.09
CA ASN A 5 10.00 26.27 -54.76
C ASN A 5 8.49 26.27 -54.44
N LYS A 6 7.74 27.31 -54.82
CA LYS A 6 6.27 27.30 -54.71
C LYS A 6 5.63 26.21 -55.57
N HIS A 7 6.09 26.03 -56.81
CA HIS A 7 5.55 25.00 -57.72
C HIS A 7 5.90 23.58 -57.25
N LEU A 8 7.10 23.39 -56.69
CA LEU A 8 7.53 22.10 -56.11
C LEU A 8 6.74 21.78 -54.83
N ALA A 9 6.58 22.76 -53.93
CA ALA A 9 5.77 22.61 -52.72
C ALA A 9 4.29 22.32 -53.04
N GLN A 10 3.73 22.99 -54.06
CA GLN A 10 2.37 22.71 -54.55
C GLN A 10 2.24 21.30 -55.14
N ASN A 11 3.24 20.84 -55.91
CA ASN A 11 3.23 19.49 -56.49
C ASN A 11 3.36 18.37 -55.44
N VAL A 12 4.06 18.62 -54.32
CA VAL A 12 4.19 17.64 -53.21
C VAL A 12 2.96 17.67 -52.29
N TYR A 13 2.36 18.84 -52.06
CA TYR A 13 1.19 18.97 -51.19
C TYR A 13 -0.10 18.47 -51.87
N GLN A 14 -0.26 18.67 -53.18
CA GLN A 14 -1.42 18.22 -53.97
C GLN A 14 -1.80 16.73 -53.77
N PRO A 15 -0.91 15.75 -53.91
CA PRO A 15 -1.26 14.33 -53.72
C PRO A 15 -1.61 14.00 -52.27
N VAL A 16 -0.93 14.64 -51.29
CA VAL A 16 -1.22 14.46 -49.86
C VAL A 16 -2.60 15.03 -49.52
N TRP A 17 -2.91 16.22 -50.03
CA TRP A 17 -4.20 16.87 -49.86
C TRP A 17 -5.33 16.03 -50.47
N LYS A 18 -5.14 15.54 -51.71
CA LYS A 18 -6.11 14.63 -52.36
C LYS A 18 -6.33 13.35 -51.55
N PHE A 19 -5.26 12.73 -51.06
CA PHE A 19 -5.37 11.54 -50.21
C PHE A 19 -6.19 11.80 -48.93
N PHE A 20 -5.98 12.92 -48.25
CA PHE A 20 -6.78 13.27 -47.07
C PHE A 20 -8.22 13.61 -47.42
N GLN A 21 -8.46 14.26 -48.56
CA GLN A 21 -9.83 14.50 -49.06
C GLN A 21 -10.55 13.19 -49.36
N ASP A 22 -9.88 12.22 -49.99
CA ASP A 22 -10.44 10.90 -50.29
C ASP A 22 -10.75 10.10 -49.00
N ILE A 23 -9.94 10.23 -47.95
CA ILE A 23 -10.24 9.63 -46.64
C ILE A 23 -11.47 10.27 -45.98
N LEU A 24 -11.66 11.57 -46.17
CA LEU A 24 -12.77 12.31 -45.59
C LEU A 24 -14.09 12.08 -46.36
N ASP A 25 -14.03 11.68 -47.62
CA ASP A 25 -15.21 11.34 -48.42
C ASP A 25 -15.70 9.91 -48.11
N THR A 26 -16.61 9.81 -47.14
CA THR A 26 -17.12 8.53 -46.66
C THR A 26 -18.34 8.00 -47.43
N GLN A 27 -18.74 8.60 -48.55
CA GLN A 27 -20.02 8.27 -49.21
C GLN A 27 -20.12 6.80 -49.70
N ASN A 28 -18.99 6.16 -50.00
CA ASN A 28 -18.94 4.81 -50.55
C ASN A 28 -18.48 3.73 -49.56
N HIS A 29 -18.23 4.08 -48.30
CA HIS A 29 -17.62 3.17 -47.34
C HIS A 29 -18.67 2.49 -46.45
N ALA A 30 -18.50 1.19 -46.21
CA ALA A 30 -19.36 0.44 -45.31
C ALA A 30 -19.04 0.84 -43.86
N ALA A 31 -19.94 1.62 -43.24
CA ALA A 31 -19.78 2.06 -41.86
C ALA A 31 -19.74 0.87 -40.89
N THR A 32 -18.75 0.86 -40.01
CA THR A 32 -18.58 -0.17 -38.97
C THR A 32 -18.37 0.46 -37.61
N ASP A 33 -18.93 -0.13 -36.55
CA ASP A 33 -18.71 0.29 -35.16
C ASP A 33 -17.69 -0.65 -34.49
N VAL A 34 -16.45 -0.16 -34.34
CA VAL A 34 -15.33 -0.89 -33.71
C VAL A 34 -14.94 -0.26 -32.36
N TYR A 35 -15.67 0.76 -31.91
CA TYR A 35 -15.31 1.52 -30.70
C TYR A 35 -15.27 0.65 -29.44
N ALA A 36 -16.16 -0.34 -29.32
CA ALA A 36 -16.16 -1.25 -28.17
C ALA A 36 -14.82 -2.00 -28.03
N TYR A 37 -14.19 -2.40 -29.13
CA TYR A 37 -12.89 -3.08 -29.12
C TYR A 37 -11.74 -2.10 -28.83
N MET A 38 -11.84 -0.86 -29.32
CA MET A 38 -10.87 0.20 -29.01
C MET A 38 -10.88 0.53 -27.52
N PHE A 39 -12.07 0.72 -26.95
CA PHE A 39 -12.25 0.95 -25.52
C PHE A 39 -11.73 -0.22 -24.68
N LEU A 40 -11.99 -1.47 -25.11
CA LEU A 40 -11.44 -2.65 -24.42
C LEU A 40 -9.91 -2.66 -24.43
N ALA A 41 -9.28 -2.32 -25.56
CA ALA A 41 -7.83 -2.20 -25.64
C ALA A 41 -7.29 -1.13 -24.67
N ASP A 42 -7.93 0.04 -24.63
CA ASP A 42 -7.55 1.10 -23.69
C ASP A 42 -7.74 0.70 -22.21
N VAL A 43 -8.79 -0.07 -21.87
CA VAL A 43 -9.01 -0.60 -20.52
C VAL A 43 -7.92 -1.61 -20.16
N VAL A 44 -7.54 -2.48 -21.09
CA VAL A 44 -6.42 -3.42 -20.90
C VAL A 44 -5.11 -2.65 -20.70
N ASP A 45 -4.86 -1.59 -21.49
CA ASP A 45 -3.70 -0.71 -21.31
C ASP A 45 -3.69 -0.06 -19.93
N PHE A 46 -4.84 0.43 -19.46
CA PHE A 46 -4.97 1.02 -18.14
C PHE A 46 -4.68 0.02 -17.01
N ILE A 47 -5.17 -1.21 -17.14
CA ILE A 47 -4.87 -2.33 -16.23
C ILE A 47 -3.37 -2.63 -16.24
N ILE A 48 -2.73 -2.70 -17.41
CA ILE A 48 -1.29 -2.94 -17.54
C ILE A 48 -0.49 -1.82 -16.88
N ILE A 49 -0.88 -0.56 -17.02
CA ILE A 49 -0.19 0.56 -16.35
C ILE A 49 -0.31 0.42 -14.83
N ILE A 50 -1.52 0.21 -14.29
CA ILE A 50 -1.77 0.11 -12.84
C ILE A 50 -1.00 -1.03 -12.21
N PHE A 51 -1.16 -2.24 -12.75
CA PHE A 51 -0.40 -3.38 -12.21
C PHE A 51 1.08 -3.23 -12.53
N GLY A 52 1.47 -2.56 -13.61
CA GLY A 52 2.84 -2.35 -14.00
C GLY A 52 3.58 -1.20 -13.31
N PHE A 53 3.07 -0.61 -12.23
CA PHE A 53 3.62 0.64 -11.65
C PHE A 53 5.13 0.57 -11.34
N TRP A 54 5.63 -0.59 -10.90
CA TRP A 54 7.06 -0.82 -10.61
C TRP A 54 7.93 -0.72 -11.86
N ALA A 55 7.39 -1.00 -13.04
CA ALA A 55 8.14 -1.04 -14.29
C ALA A 55 8.45 0.35 -14.85
N PHE A 56 7.81 1.39 -14.30
CA PHE A 56 7.98 2.78 -14.70
C PHE A 56 8.80 3.59 -13.68
N GLY A 57 9.37 2.93 -12.65
CA GLY A 57 10.32 3.49 -11.70
C GLY A 57 11.79 3.26 -12.08
N LYS A 58 12.71 3.92 -11.35
CA LYS A 58 14.16 3.82 -11.59
C LYS A 58 14.81 2.53 -11.06
N TYR A 59 14.22 1.89 -10.04
CA TYR A 59 14.77 0.70 -9.38
C TYR A 59 13.91 -0.54 -9.60
N SER A 60 14.54 -1.70 -9.85
CA SER A 60 13.87 -2.98 -10.08
C SER A 60 13.49 -3.65 -8.75
N ALA A 61 12.23 -4.01 -8.58
CA ALA A 61 11.61 -4.53 -7.36
C ALA A 61 12.12 -5.90 -6.83
N ALA A 62 13.25 -6.43 -7.34
CA ALA A 62 13.74 -7.73 -6.89
C ALA A 62 14.48 -7.69 -5.54
N ALA A 63 14.89 -6.51 -5.07
CA ALA A 63 15.75 -6.42 -3.89
C ALA A 63 15.10 -5.76 -2.66
N ASP A 64 13.97 -5.07 -2.77
CA ASP A 64 13.64 -4.15 -1.67
C ASP A 64 12.18 -3.63 -1.66
N ILE A 65 11.23 -4.53 -1.43
CA ILE A 65 9.82 -4.16 -1.18
C ILE A 65 9.74 -3.35 0.13
N THR A 66 10.63 -3.62 1.08
CA THR A 66 10.67 -2.97 2.40
C THR A 66 11.25 -1.55 2.34
N SER A 67 12.28 -1.29 1.53
CA SER A 67 12.80 0.08 1.35
C SER A 67 11.96 0.92 0.38
N SER A 68 11.30 0.31 -0.60
CA SER A 68 10.36 1.02 -1.48
C SER A 68 9.10 1.49 -0.73
N LEU A 69 8.67 0.73 0.30
CA LEU A 69 7.54 1.11 1.15
C LEU A 69 7.93 2.23 2.14
N SER A 70 9.21 2.35 2.50
CA SER A 70 9.69 3.44 3.36
C SER A 70 9.88 4.76 2.60
N GLU A 71 10.15 4.71 1.28
CA GLU A 71 10.37 5.92 0.48
C GLU A 71 9.10 6.61 -0.05
N ASN A 72 7.90 6.01 0.02
CA ASN A 72 6.60 6.63 -0.32
C ASN A 72 6.53 7.39 -1.67
N GLN A 73 7.47 7.18 -2.58
CA GLN A 73 7.56 7.92 -3.84
C GLN A 73 6.91 7.09 -4.96
N VAL A 74 5.70 7.48 -5.36
CA VAL A 74 5.06 6.96 -6.57
C VAL A 74 5.88 7.44 -7.79
N PRO A 75 6.26 6.55 -8.72
CA PRO A 75 7.04 6.97 -9.89
C PRO A 75 6.32 8.05 -10.71
N GLU A 76 6.97 9.19 -10.94
CA GLU A 76 6.37 10.32 -11.66
C GLU A 76 5.96 9.94 -13.10
N ALA A 77 6.78 9.15 -13.79
CA ALA A 77 6.48 8.67 -15.15
C ALA A 77 5.20 7.83 -15.21
N PHE A 78 4.93 7.03 -14.17
CA PHE A 78 3.69 6.26 -14.04
C PHE A 78 2.48 7.19 -13.94
N LEU A 79 2.53 8.21 -13.08
CA LEU A 79 1.44 9.16 -12.91
C LEU A 79 1.09 9.89 -14.21
N VAL A 80 2.11 10.36 -14.94
CA VAL A 80 1.90 11.02 -16.23
C VAL A 80 1.27 10.06 -17.25
N MET A 81 1.70 8.80 -17.29
CA MET A 81 1.10 7.80 -18.21
C MET A 81 -0.35 7.48 -17.85
N VAL A 82 -0.71 7.37 -16.56
CA VAL A 82 -2.10 7.15 -16.13
C VAL A 82 -2.98 8.34 -16.51
N LEU A 83 -2.54 9.57 -16.21
CA LEU A 83 -3.27 10.79 -16.55
C LEU A 83 -3.45 10.92 -18.06
N PHE A 84 -2.37 10.70 -18.82
CA PHE A 84 -2.43 10.73 -20.28
C PHE A 84 -3.38 9.66 -20.84
N GLN A 85 -3.31 8.42 -20.35
CA GLN A 85 -4.20 7.35 -20.79
C GLN A 85 -5.67 7.72 -20.52
N PHE A 86 -5.99 8.21 -19.32
CA PHE A 86 -7.34 8.65 -18.98
C PHE A 86 -7.81 9.81 -19.88
N THR A 87 -6.97 10.83 -20.10
CA THR A 87 -7.31 11.94 -21.00
C THR A 87 -7.55 11.47 -22.43
N THR A 88 -6.72 10.56 -22.95
CA THR A 88 -6.90 10.03 -24.31
C THR A 88 -8.20 9.23 -24.45
N MET A 89 -8.59 8.44 -23.44
CA MET A 89 -9.89 7.75 -23.42
C MET A 89 -11.07 8.73 -23.49
N VAL A 90 -11.01 9.82 -22.70
CA VAL A 90 -12.08 10.84 -22.67
C VAL A 90 -12.19 11.57 -24.01
N ILE A 91 -11.06 11.99 -24.58
CA ILE A 91 -11.04 12.66 -25.90
C ILE A 91 -11.53 11.72 -27.00
N ASP A 92 -11.14 10.44 -26.96
CA ASP A 92 -11.62 9.46 -27.93
C ASP A 92 -13.14 9.28 -27.86
N ARG A 93 -13.70 9.18 -26.63
CA ARG A 93 -15.15 9.12 -26.44
C ARG A 93 -15.85 10.35 -27.01
N ALA A 94 -15.32 11.55 -26.78
CA ALA A 94 -15.87 12.79 -27.31
C ALA A 94 -15.87 12.82 -28.85
N LEU A 95 -14.75 12.44 -29.48
CA LEU A 95 -14.62 12.38 -30.94
C LEU A 95 -15.56 11.33 -31.56
N TYR A 96 -15.72 10.18 -30.89
CA TYR A 96 -16.65 9.13 -31.29
C TYR A 96 -18.11 9.62 -31.27
N LEU A 97 -18.54 10.29 -30.20
CA LEU A 97 -19.92 10.78 -30.06
C LEU A 97 -20.24 11.89 -31.08
N ARG A 98 -19.29 12.78 -31.37
CA ARG A 98 -19.45 13.84 -32.38
C ARG A 98 -19.36 13.34 -33.83
N LYS A 99 -19.02 12.06 -34.05
CA LYS A 99 -18.91 11.42 -35.38
C LYS A 99 -17.94 12.15 -36.33
N THR A 100 -16.94 12.87 -35.81
CA THR A 100 -16.03 13.68 -36.64
C THR A 100 -14.82 12.86 -37.11
N VAL A 101 -14.81 12.44 -38.38
CA VAL A 101 -13.67 11.70 -38.98
C VAL A 101 -12.39 12.56 -39.00
N LEU A 102 -12.52 13.84 -39.35
CA LEU A 102 -11.38 14.78 -39.37
C LEU A 102 -10.72 14.93 -37.99
N GLY A 103 -11.53 15.12 -36.95
CA GLY A 103 -11.03 15.24 -35.57
C GLY A 103 -10.32 13.96 -35.12
N LYS A 104 -10.91 12.80 -35.43
CA LYS A 104 -10.31 11.50 -35.13
C LYS A 104 -8.97 11.27 -35.86
N LEU A 105 -8.87 11.69 -37.11
CA LEU A 105 -7.64 11.60 -37.90
C LEU A 105 -6.51 12.47 -37.30
N ILE A 106 -6.80 13.73 -36.98
CA ILE A 106 -5.82 14.63 -36.34
C ILE A 106 -5.36 14.05 -34.99
N PHE A 107 -6.31 13.54 -34.22
CA PHE A 107 -6.02 12.89 -32.93
C PHE A 107 -5.13 11.65 -33.11
N GLN A 108 -5.44 10.78 -34.07
CA GLN A 108 -4.64 9.58 -34.38
C GLN A 108 -3.19 9.95 -34.73
N VAL A 109 -2.97 10.91 -35.63
CA VAL A 109 -1.62 11.31 -36.06
C VAL A 109 -0.82 11.87 -34.88
N THR A 110 -1.44 12.75 -34.09
CA THR A 110 -0.81 13.36 -32.91
C THR A 110 -0.48 12.29 -31.86
N LEU A 111 -1.39 11.37 -31.60
CA LEU A 111 -1.23 10.33 -30.59
C LEU A 111 -0.16 9.31 -30.98
N VAL A 112 -0.12 8.89 -32.25
CA VAL A 112 0.94 7.99 -32.76
C VAL A 112 2.30 8.63 -32.57
N PHE A 113 2.49 9.87 -33.03
CA PHE A 113 3.78 10.56 -32.88
C PHE A 113 4.15 10.74 -31.40
N GLY A 114 3.20 11.21 -30.58
CA GLY A 114 3.40 11.43 -29.16
C GLY A 114 3.81 10.17 -28.39
N ILE A 115 3.14 9.04 -28.64
CA ILE A 115 3.46 7.77 -27.95
C ILE A 115 4.81 7.21 -28.40
N HIS A 116 5.19 7.33 -29.68
CA HIS A 116 6.50 6.89 -30.14
C HIS A 116 7.62 7.74 -29.53
N VAL A 117 7.46 9.06 -29.51
CA VAL A 117 8.43 9.95 -28.88
C VAL A 117 8.54 9.67 -27.38
N TRP A 118 7.40 9.51 -26.70
CA TRP A 118 7.36 9.21 -25.27
C TRP A 118 8.03 7.88 -24.96
N MET A 119 7.67 6.80 -25.68
CA MET A 119 8.12 5.45 -25.36
C MET A 119 9.60 5.21 -25.69
N PHE A 120 10.11 5.78 -26.78
CA PHE A 120 11.48 5.51 -27.23
C PHE A 120 12.52 6.53 -26.73
N PHE A 121 12.11 7.76 -26.42
CA PHE A 121 13.05 8.81 -25.99
C PHE A 121 12.83 9.25 -24.54
N ILE A 122 11.61 9.60 -24.16
CA ILE A 122 11.34 10.19 -22.83
C ILE A 122 11.40 9.12 -21.73
N LEU A 123 10.70 8.00 -21.92
CA LEU A 123 10.62 6.95 -20.91
C LEU A 123 12.00 6.34 -20.59
N PRO A 124 12.85 5.99 -21.57
CA PRO A 124 14.20 5.49 -21.27
C PRO A 124 15.11 6.55 -20.63
N ALA A 125 14.93 7.84 -20.98
CA ALA A 125 15.70 8.92 -20.37
C ALA A 125 15.33 9.13 -18.88
N VAL A 126 14.05 9.02 -18.53
CA VAL A 126 13.57 9.19 -17.14
C VAL A 126 13.86 7.96 -16.28
N THR A 127 13.60 6.77 -16.82
CA THR A 127 13.74 5.50 -16.08
C THR A 127 15.15 4.93 -16.10
N GLN A 128 16.05 5.46 -16.95
CA GLN A 128 17.40 4.94 -17.19
C GLN A 128 17.42 3.44 -17.59
N ARG A 129 16.29 2.93 -18.07
CA ARG A 129 16.11 1.54 -18.51
C ARG A 129 15.74 1.52 -19.98
N LEU A 130 16.52 0.78 -20.76
CA LEU A 130 16.24 0.56 -22.17
C LEU A 130 14.90 -0.18 -22.33
N PHE A 131 14.10 0.25 -23.30
CA PHE A 131 12.80 -0.35 -23.64
C PHE A 131 12.88 -1.87 -23.87
N ARG A 132 13.98 -2.37 -24.44
CA ARG A 132 14.22 -3.80 -24.68
C ARG A 132 14.19 -4.66 -23.41
N HIS A 133 14.56 -4.10 -22.26
CA HIS A 133 14.56 -4.83 -20.99
C HIS A 133 13.26 -4.67 -20.21
N ASN A 134 12.36 -3.77 -20.61
CA ASN A 134 11.11 -3.50 -19.92
C ASN A 134 9.93 -4.22 -20.59
N THR A 135 9.63 -5.43 -20.11
CA THR A 135 8.55 -6.28 -20.64
C THR A 135 7.16 -5.67 -20.47
N VAL A 136 6.93 -4.93 -19.37
CA VAL A 136 5.64 -4.27 -19.11
C VAL A 136 5.40 -3.14 -20.11
N ALA A 137 6.41 -2.31 -20.36
CA ALA A 137 6.32 -1.25 -21.37
C ALA A 137 6.13 -1.82 -22.79
N GLN A 138 6.77 -2.96 -23.10
CA GLN A 138 6.58 -3.67 -24.38
C GLN A 138 5.14 -4.16 -24.54
N LEU A 139 4.58 -4.78 -23.50
CA LEU A 139 3.21 -5.28 -23.52
C LEU A 139 2.20 -4.13 -23.69
N TRP A 140 2.39 -3.04 -22.95
CA TRP A 140 1.58 -1.83 -23.08
C TRP A 140 1.67 -1.25 -24.50
N TYR A 141 2.88 -1.09 -25.05
CA TYR A 141 3.05 -0.56 -26.40
C TYR A 141 2.42 -1.47 -27.46
N PHE A 142 2.50 -2.79 -27.29
CA PHE A 142 1.87 -3.75 -28.18
C PHE A 142 0.34 -3.61 -28.20
N VAL A 143 -0.30 -3.55 -27.03
CA VAL A 143 -1.75 -3.35 -26.94
C VAL A 143 -2.16 -1.98 -27.50
N LYS A 144 -1.36 -0.93 -27.24
CA LYS A 144 -1.60 0.39 -27.85
C LYS A 144 -1.45 0.39 -29.37
N CYS A 145 -0.57 -0.44 -29.95
CA CYS A 145 -0.49 -0.63 -31.39
C CYS A 145 -1.74 -1.33 -31.96
N ILE A 146 -2.33 -2.28 -31.23
CA ILE A 146 -3.63 -2.88 -31.59
C ILE A 146 -4.71 -1.78 -31.60
N TYR A 147 -4.74 -0.93 -30.57
CA TYR A 147 -5.62 0.24 -30.54
C TYR A 147 -5.44 1.13 -31.77
N PHE A 148 -4.20 1.45 -32.15
CA PHE A 148 -3.93 2.25 -33.35
C PHE A 148 -4.44 1.60 -34.63
N GLY A 149 -4.29 0.27 -34.76
CA GLY A 149 -4.82 -0.49 -35.89
C GLY A 149 -6.35 -0.43 -35.97
N LEU A 150 -7.03 -0.62 -34.83
CA LEU A 150 -8.49 -0.54 -34.75
C LEU A 150 -8.99 0.89 -35.03
N SER A 151 -8.31 1.90 -34.50
CA SER A 151 -8.61 3.32 -34.74
C SER A 151 -8.47 3.70 -36.21
N ALA A 152 -7.38 3.27 -36.87
CA ALA A 152 -7.17 3.49 -38.30
C ALA A 152 -8.24 2.76 -39.15
N TYR A 153 -8.62 1.55 -38.74
CA TYR A 153 -9.71 0.81 -39.39
C TYR A 153 -11.05 1.55 -39.27
N GLN A 154 -11.37 2.11 -38.10
CA GLN A 154 -12.57 2.91 -37.88
C GLN A 154 -12.58 4.17 -38.76
N ILE A 155 -11.46 4.90 -38.84
CA ILE A 155 -11.32 6.09 -39.71
C ILE A 155 -11.56 5.69 -41.18
N ARG A 156 -11.00 4.56 -41.61
CA ARG A 156 -11.17 4.07 -42.98
C ARG A 156 -12.63 3.75 -43.32
N CYS A 157 -13.35 3.06 -42.43
CA CYS A 157 -14.72 2.62 -42.70
C CYS A 157 -15.77 3.72 -42.44
N GLY A 158 -15.44 4.74 -41.66
CA GLY A 158 -16.38 5.80 -41.25
C GLY A 158 -17.26 5.39 -40.06
N TYR A 159 -18.07 6.34 -39.58
CA TYR A 159 -18.97 6.14 -38.44
C TYR A 159 -20.39 5.79 -38.91
N PRO A 160 -21.06 4.82 -38.26
CA PRO A 160 -22.45 4.51 -38.58
C PRO A 160 -23.38 5.63 -38.11
N THR A 161 -24.56 5.72 -38.73
CA THR A 161 -25.58 6.70 -38.37
C THR A 161 -26.16 6.46 -36.98
N ARG A 162 -26.28 5.19 -36.57
CA ARG A 162 -26.76 4.75 -35.24
C ARG A 162 -25.60 4.32 -34.32
N ILE A 163 -25.26 5.14 -33.34
CA ILE A 163 -24.19 4.92 -32.35
C ILE A 163 -24.67 4.99 -30.90
N LEU A 164 -25.83 5.60 -30.63
CA LEU A 164 -26.43 5.74 -29.31
C LEU A 164 -26.98 4.38 -28.86
N GLY A 165 -26.62 4.03 -27.64
CA GLY A 165 -26.91 2.73 -27.05
C GLY A 165 -25.66 2.08 -26.47
N ASN A 166 -25.87 1.25 -25.45
CA ASN A 166 -24.78 0.49 -24.87
C ASN A 166 -24.49 -0.75 -25.74
N PHE A 167 -23.21 -1.01 -26.01
CA PHE A 167 -22.81 -2.16 -26.83
C PHE A 167 -23.24 -3.49 -26.21
N LEU A 168 -23.29 -3.57 -24.87
CA LEU A 168 -23.69 -4.78 -24.12
C LEU A 168 -25.19 -5.05 -24.19
N THR A 169 -26.01 -4.04 -24.50
CA THR A 169 -27.47 -4.15 -24.44
C THR A 169 -28.12 -4.54 -25.78
N LYS A 170 -27.31 -4.89 -26.79
CA LYS A 170 -27.79 -5.30 -28.14
C LYS A 170 -28.44 -6.70 -28.16
N LYS A 171 -28.07 -7.61 -27.26
CA LYS A 171 -28.65 -8.97 -27.15
C LYS A 171 -29.09 -9.26 -25.71
N TYR A 172 -30.21 -9.97 -25.55
CA TYR A 172 -30.81 -10.32 -24.26
C TYR A 172 -30.38 -11.74 -23.82
N ASN A 173 -29.07 -11.96 -23.72
CA ASN A 173 -28.50 -13.25 -23.30
C ASN A 173 -28.03 -13.18 -21.84
N HIS A 174 -27.96 -14.34 -21.18
CA HIS A 174 -27.35 -14.46 -19.86
C HIS A 174 -25.93 -13.90 -19.77
N LEU A 175 -25.10 -14.15 -20.78
CA LEU A 175 -23.73 -13.60 -20.84
C LEU A 175 -23.75 -12.07 -20.77
N ASN A 176 -24.63 -11.44 -21.55
CA ASN A 176 -24.73 -9.99 -21.59
C ASN A 176 -25.27 -9.42 -20.28
N LEU A 177 -26.18 -10.14 -19.60
CA LEU A 177 -26.63 -9.77 -18.25
C LEU A 177 -25.46 -9.73 -17.26
N PHE A 178 -24.64 -10.78 -17.20
CA PHE A 178 -23.49 -10.83 -16.31
C PHE A 178 -22.43 -9.79 -16.67
N LEU A 179 -22.12 -9.60 -17.95
CA LEU A 179 -21.17 -8.58 -18.40
C LEU A 179 -21.69 -7.17 -18.09
N PHE A 180 -22.99 -6.91 -18.26
CA PHE A 180 -23.59 -5.62 -17.94
C PHE A 180 -23.61 -5.34 -16.44
N GLN A 181 -23.90 -6.34 -15.60
CA GLN A 181 -23.78 -6.21 -14.15
C GLN A 181 -22.32 -5.98 -13.72
N GLY A 182 -21.37 -6.71 -14.30
CA GLY A 182 -19.94 -6.50 -14.06
C GLY A 182 -19.49 -5.09 -14.47
N PHE A 183 -19.96 -4.59 -15.62
CA PHE A 183 -19.71 -3.22 -16.07
C PHE A 183 -20.23 -2.17 -15.08
N ARG A 184 -21.41 -2.38 -14.48
CA ARG A 184 -21.97 -1.50 -13.44
C ARG A 184 -21.25 -1.57 -12.10
N LEU A 185 -20.55 -2.66 -11.82
CA LEU A 185 -19.78 -2.82 -10.58
C LEU A 185 -18.48 -1.99 -10.59
N VAL A 186 -17.97 -1.65 -11.78
CA VAL A 186 -16.75 -0.85 -11.91
C VAL A 186 -17.03 0.57 -11.42
N PRO A 187 -16.36 1.05 -10.36
CA PRO A 187 -16.63 2.36 -9.79
C PRO A 187 -16.30 3.48 -10.77
N PHE A 188 -17.08 4.56 -10.74
CA PHE A 188 -16.95 5.77 -11.57
C PHE A 188 -17.13 5.56 -13.07
N LEU A 189 -17.10 4.33 -13.59
CA LEU A 189 -17.13 4.07 -15.02
C LEU A 189 -18.50 4.42 -15.61
N VAL A 190 -19.58 4.00 -14.95
CA VAL A 190 -20.96 4.26 -15.40
C VAL A 190 -21.27 5.75 -15.31
N GLU A 191 -20.88 6.39 -14.20
CA GLU A 191 -21.11 7.80 -13.95
C GLU A 191 -20.36 8.67 -14.95
N LEU A 192 -19.07 8.41 -15.16
CA LEU A 192 -18.28 9.13 -16.16
C LEU A 192 -18.85 8.89 -17.55
N ARG A 193 -19.22 7.66 -17.91
CA ARG A 193 -19.86 7.39 -19.20
C ARG A 193 -21.12 8.23 -19.39
N ALA A 194 -22.02 8.25 -18.40
CA ALA A 194 -23.28 8.96 -18.53
C ALA A 194 -23.09 10.47 -18.65
N ILE A 195 -22.16 11.05 -17.87
CA ILE A 195 -21.81 12.47 -17.96
C ILE A 195 -21.20 12.80 -19.33
N MET A 196 -20.24 11.98 -19.79
CA MET A 196 -19.61 12.15 -21.10
C MET A 196 -20.63 12.06 -22.23
N ASP A 197 -21.50 11.06 -22.20
CA ASP A 197 -22.55 10.89 -23.22
C ASP A 197 -23.52 12.09 -23.21
N TRP A 198 -23.85 12.66 -22.04
CA TRP A 198 -24.66 13.88 -21.92
C TRP A 198 -23.96 15.14 -22.46
N VAL A 199 -22.67 15.33 -22.17
CA VAL A 199 -21.92 16.54 -22.58
C VAL A 199 -21.78 16.64 -24.10
N TRP A 200 -21.58 15.53 -24.80
CA TRP A 200 -21.26 15.53 -26.24
C TRP A 200 -22.42 15.12 -27.15
N THR A 201 -23.58 14.78 -26.59
CA THR A 201 -24.81 14.52 -27.35
C THR A 201 -25.70 15.75 -27.29
N ASP A 202 -26.26 16.15 -28.43
CA ASP A 202 -27.23 17.25 -28.47
C ASP A 202 -28.57 16.73 -27.89
N THR A 203 -29.00 17.27 -26.75
CA THR A 203 -30.25 16.88 -26.03
C THR A 203 -30.82 18.11 -25.31
N THR A 204 -32.14 18.13 -25.09
CA THR A 204 -32.80 19.17 -24.27
C THR A 204 -32.86 18.82 -22.79
N LEU A 205 -32.56 17.58 -22.42
CA LEU A 205 -32.69 17.12 -21.04
C LEU A 205 -31.55 17.64 -20.15
N SER A 206 -31.92 18.03 -18.93
CA SER A 206 -30.94 18.31 -17.88
C SER A 206 -30.17 17.04 -17.49
N LEU A 207 -28.99 17.19 -16.89
CA LEU A 207 -28.17 16.06 -16.45
C LEU A 207 -28.93 15.10 -15.51
N SER A 208 -29.74 15.62 -14.58
CA SER A 208 -30.54 14.78 -13.68
C SER A 208 -31.57 13.94 -14.43
N ASN A 209 -32.23 14.53 -15.44
CA ASN A 209 -33.20 13.84 -16.27
C ASN A 209 -32.52 12.78 -17.15
N TRP A 210 -31.33 13.09 -17.68
CA TRP A 210 -30.50 12.16 -18.43
C TRP A 210 -30.13 10.93 -17.59
N MET A 211 -29.60 11.15 -16.38
CA MET A 211 -29.27 10.07 -15.44
C MET A 211 -30.50 9.22 -15.09
N CYS A 212 -31.67 9.83 -14.95
CA CYS A 212 -32.92 9.12 -14.70
C CYS A 212 -33.30 8.17 -15.85
N VAL A 213 -33.20 8.63 -17.12
CA VAL A 213 -33.47 7.79 -18.29
C VAL A 213 -32.49 6.62 -18.37
N GLU A 214 -31.19 6.87 -18.16
CA GLU A 214 -30.16 5.82 -18.20
C GLU A 214 -30.34 4.77 -17.09
N ASP A 215 -30.68 5.19 -15.86
CA ASP A 215 -30.93 4.26 -14.75
C ASP A 215 -32.19 3.42 -14.99
N ILE A 216 -33.29 4.05 -15.44
CA ILE A 216 -34.51 3.34 -15.85
C ILE A 216 -34.19 2.30 -16.92
N TYR A 217 -33.47 2.69 -17.98
CA TYR A 217 -33.09 1.80 -19.06
C TYR A 217 -32.23 0.63 -18.56
N ALA A 218 -31.24 0.90 -17.70
CA ALA A 218 -30.36 -0.13 -17.13
C ALA A 218 -31.14 -1.16 -16.31
N ASN A 219 -32.08 -0.71 -15.47
CA ASN A 219 -32.89 -1.59 -14.63
C ASN A 219 -33.88 -2.41 -15.47
N ILE A 220 -34.54 -1.78 -16.45
CA ILE A 220 -35.43 -2.47 -17.39
C ILE A 220 -34.69 -3.49 -18.25
N PHE A 221 -33.46 -3.21 -18.67
CA PHE A 221 -32.63 -4.15 -19.43
C PHE A 221 -32.29 -5.42 -18.61
N ILE A 222 -31.95 -5.24 -17.32
CA ILE A 222 -31.70 -6.37 -16.41
C ILE A 222 -32.95 -7.24 -16.27
N ILE A 223 -34.10 -6.62 -16.03
CA ILE A 223 -35.39 -7.33 -15.92
C ILE A 223 -35.70 -8.06 -17.24
N LYS A 224 -35.51 -7.40 -18.39
CA LYS A 224 -35.72 -8.03 -19.71
C LYS A 224 -34.87 -9.28 -19.89
N CYS A 225 -33.58 -9.22 -19.56
CA CYS A 225 -32.69 -10.39 -19.67
C CYS A 225 -33.11 -11.53 -18.72
N SER A 226 -33.57 -11.19 -17.51
CA SER A 226 -34.10 -12.16 -16.56
C SER A 226 -35.39 -12.84 -17.08
N ARG A 227 -36.33 -12.07 -17.62
CA ARG A 227 -37.56 -12.61 -18.21
C ARG A 227 -37.29 -13.46 -19.46
N GLU A 228 -36.38 -13.06 -20.34
CA GLU A 228 -35.99 -13.88 -21.51
C GLU A 228 -35.31 -15.20 -21.10
N THR A 229 -34.53 -15.17 -20.03
CA THR A 229 -33.97 -16.38 -19.41
C THR A 229 -35.07 -17.32 -18.93
N GLU A 230 -36.04 -16.80 -18.18
CA GLU A 230 -37.13 -17.60 -17.62
C GLU A 230 -38.02 -18.19 -18.73
N LYS A 231 -38.23 -17.44 -19.83
CA LYS A 231 -38.91 -17.96 -21.03
C LYS A 231 -38.11 -19.08 -21.71
N LYS A 232 -36.79 -18.94 -21.82
CA LYS A 232 -35.91 -19.93 -22.48
C LYS A 232 -35.72 -21.20 -21.64
N TYR A 233 -35.70 -21.08 -20.31
CA TYR A 233 -35.52 -22.18 -19.37
C TYR A 233 -36.67 -22.23 -18.35
N PRO A 234 -37.91 -22.51 -18.81
CA PRO A 234 -39.09 -22.45 -17.96
C PRO A 234 -39.01 -23.49 -16.85
N GLN A 235 -39.31 -23.06 -15.63
CA GLN A 235 -39.47 -23.96 -14.50
C GLN A 235 -40.96 -24.26 -14.32
N PRO A 236 -41.38 -25.54 -14.30
CA PRO A 236 -42.76 -25.90 -14.02
C PRO A 236 -43.20 -25.40 -12.64
N LYS A 237 -44.43 -24.89 -12.57
CA LYS A 237 -45.00 -24.32 -11.34
C LYS A 237 -45.09 -25.38 -10.24
N GLY A 238 -44.81 -24.98 -9.01
CA GLY A 238 -44.91 -25.84 -7.82
C GLY A 238 -43.78 -26.85 -7.62
N GLN A 239 -42.75 -26.88 -8.47
CA GLN A 239 -41.62 -27.79 -8.30
C GLN A 239 -40.53 -27.23 -7.38
N LYS A 240 -39.93 -28.12 -6.58
CA LYS A 240 -38.81 -27.76 -5.69
C LYS A 240 -37.58 -27.36 -6.52
N LYS A 241 -36.92 -26.24 -6.16
CA LYS A 241 -35.64 -25.84 -6.76
C LYS A 241 -34.58 -26.93 -6.52
N LYS A 242 -33.71 -27.16 -7.51
CA LYS A 242 -32.64 -28.16 -7.46
C LYS A 242 -31.72 -27.91 -6.25
N LYS A 243 -31.42 -28.97 -5.49
CA LYS A 243 -30.55 -28.91 -4.30
C LYS A 243 -29.18 -28.30 -4.62
N VAL A 244 -28.59 -28.65 -5.76
CA VAL A 244 -27.27 -28.14 -6.21
C VAL A 244 -27.24 -26.61 -6.27
N VAL A 245 -28.29 -25.97 -6.80
CA VAL A 245 -28.36 -24.50 -6.89
C VAL A 245 -28.46 -23.87 -5.49
N LYS A 246 -29.24 -24.48 -4.59
CA LYS A 246 -29.40 -23.99 -3.22
C LYS A 246 -28.09 -24.07 -2.43
N TYR A 247 -27.46 -25.24 -2.40
CA TYR A 247 -26.21 -25.46 -1.67
C TYR A 247 -25.02 -24.74 -2.31
N GLY A 248 -24.98 -24.64 -3.64
CA GLY A 248 -23.93 -23.91 -4.35
C GLY A 248 -24.00 -22.40 -4.08
N MET A 249 -25.13 -21.76 -4.40
CA MET A 249 -25.29 -20.31 -4.21
C MET A 249 -25.28 -19.93 -2.73
N GLY A 250 -26.03 -20.65 -1.88
CA GLY A 250 -26.06 -20.39 -0.44
C GLY A 250 -24.71 -20.66 0.23
N GLY A 251 -24.02 -21.73 -0.15
CA GLY A 251 -22.70 -22.07 0.36
C GLY A 251 -21.64 -21.03 -0.01
N LEU A 252 -21.65 -20.52 -1.25
CA LEU A 252 -20.76 -19.44 -1.67
C LEU A 252 -20.99 -18.15 -0.89
N ILE A 253 -22.25 -17.76 -0.64
CA ILE A 253 -22.57 -16.56 0.16
C ILE A 253 -22.09 -16.74 1.61
N ILE A 254 -22.31 -17.92 2.21
CA ILE A 254 -21.85 -18.21 3.57
C ILE A 254 -20.33 -18.18 3.64
N LEU A 255 -19.62 -18.81 2.70
CA LEU A 255 -18.16 -18.80 2.63
C LEU A 255 -17.63 -17.38 2.48
N PHE A 256 -18.25 -16.56 1.63
CA PHE A 256 -17.89 -15.16 1.45
C PHE A 256 -18.05 -14.33 2.74
N LEU A 257 -19.16 -14.51 3.46
CA LEU A 257 -19.38 -13.84 4.75
C LEU A 257 -18.38 -14.28 5.82
N VAL A 258 -18.08 -15.58 5.91
CA VAL A 258 -17.05 -16.11 6.81
C VAL A 258 -15.68 -15.53 6.42
N GLY A 259 -15.37 -15.47 5.12
CA GLY A 259 -14.15 -14.86 4.60
C GLY A 259 -14.00 -13.41 5.05
N ILE A 260 -15.04 -12.57 4.92
CA ILE A 260 -15.00 -11.17 5.37
C ILE A 260 -14.70 -11.04 6.87
N ILE A 261 -15.28 -11.92 7.69
CA ILE A 261 -15.12 -11.86 9.16
C ILE A 261 -13.73 -12.35 9.56
N TRP A 262 -13.25 -13.46 8.99
CA TRP A 262 -12.01 -14.12 9.43
C TRP A 262 -10.76 -13.66 8.69
N PHE A 263 -10.87 -13.20 7.44
CA PHE A 263 -9.72 -12.77 6.65
C PHE A 263 -8.92 -11.65 7.33
N PRO A 264 -9.53 -10.57 7.87
CA PRO A 264 -8.77 -9.54 8.58
C PRO A 264 -8.05 -10.11 9.81
N LEU A 265 -8.67 -11.02 10.57
CA LEU A 265 -8.03 -11.64 11.74
C LEU A 265 -6.80 -12.47 11.34
N LEU A 266 -6.92 -13.29 10.29
CA LEU A 266 -5.81 -14.08 9.77
C LEU A 266 -4.70 -13.19 9.21
N PHE A 267 -5.06 -12.16 8.45
CA PHE A 267 -4.11 -11.20 7.90
C PHE A 267 -3.34 -10.47 9.01
N MET A 268 -4.01 -10.03 10.08
CA MET A 268 -3.33 -9.35 11.19
C MET A 268 -2.40 -10.27 11.98
N SER A 269 -2.70 -11.57 12.07
CA SER A 269 -1.77 -12.53 12.68
C SER A 269 -0.49 -12.70 11.85
N LEU A 270 -0.58 -12.60 10.51
CA LEU A 270 0.58 -12.66 9.63
C LEU A 270 1.43 -11.38 9.71
N VAL A 271 0.80 -10.20 9.76
CA VAL A 271 1.51 -8.91 9.79
C VAL A 271 2.33 -8.72 11.09
N ARG A 272 1.86 -9.21 12.24
CA ARG A 272 2.61 -9.10 13.51
C ARG A 272 3.87 -9.96 13.55
N SER A 273 4.00 -10.98 12.70
CA SER A 273 5.16 -11.87 12.72
C SER A 273 6.41 -11.30 12.04
N VAL A 274 6.31 -10.15 11.34
CA VAL A 274 7.37 -9.67 10.41
C VAL A 274 8.00 -8.34 10.86
N VAL A 275 7.60 -7.76 12.00
CA VAL A 275 7.94 -6.36 12.31
C VAL A 275 8.59 -6.22 13.69
N GLY A 276 9.85 -6.63 13.78
CA GLY A 276 10.75 -6.18 14.84
C GLY A 276 12.09 -5.87 14.18
N VAL A 277 12.47 -4.58 14.15
CA VAL A 277 13.79 -4.16 13.64
C VAL A 277 14.78 -4.19 14.80
N ILE A 278 15.94 -4.77 14.57
CA ILE A 278 17.05 -4.83 15.54
C ILE A 278 17.55 -3.41 15.79
N ASN A 279 17.76 -3.03 17.05
CA ASN A 279 18.14 -1.66 17.42
C ASN A 279 19.48 -1.64 18.20
N HIS A 280 20.59 -1.91 17.52
CA HIS A 280 21.89 -1.86 18.19
C HIS A 280 22.17 -0.47 18.81
N PRO A 281 22.63 -0.41 20.07
CA PRO A 281 23.03 0.85 20.68
C PRO A 281 24.22 1.46 19.92
N ILE A 282 24.11 2.74 19.56
CA ILE A 282 25.15 3.48 18.83
C ILE A 282 26.25 3.99 19.78
N ASP A 283 25.88 4.34 21.02
CA ASP A 283 26.79 4.86 22.05
C ASP A 283 26.28 4.48 23.46
N VAL A 284 27.19 4.13 24.38
CA VAL A 284 26.95 3.74 25.77
C VAL A 284 27.88 4.61 26.60
N THR A 285 27.38 5.77 26.99
CA THR A 285 28.13 6.71 27.82
C THR A 285 27.96 6.34 29.29
N VAL A 286 28.87 5.52 29.81
CA VAL A 286 29.16 5.55 31.24
C VAL A 286 29.97 6.85 31.49
N ASN A 287 29.93 7.44 32.69
CA ASN A 287 30.80 8.59 33.03
C ASN A 287 32.33 8.24 33.01
N LEU A 288 32.71 7.13 32.36
CA LEU A 288 34.04 6.71 31.93
C LEU A 288 33.98 6.43 30.42
N LYS A 289 34.93 6.98 29.66
CA LYS A 289 34.93 7.00 28.19
C LYS A 289 35.13 5.62 27.53
N LEU A 290 34.71 5.55 26.26
CA LEU A 290 34.26 4.41 25.43
C LEU A 290 35.30 3.46 24.83
N GLY A 291 34.85 2.23 24.55
CA GLY A 291 35.36 1.31 23.53
C GLY A 291 34.25 0.86 22.55
N GLY A 292 34.59 0.05 21.54
CA GLY A 292 33.68 -0.38 20.46
C GLY A 292 32.74 -1.54 20.81
N TYR A 293 31.72 -1.75 19.97
CA TYR A 293 30.76 -2.85 20.07
C TYR A 293 31.15 -4.01 19.18
N GLU A 294 30.94 -5.22 19.67
CA GLU A 294 30.96 -6.43 18.85
C GLU A 294 29.59 -7.12 18.96
N PRO A 295 28.99 -7.51 17.82
CA PRO A 295 27.79 -8.34 17.84
C PRO A 295 28.12 -9.69 18.49
N PHE A 296 27.16 -10.25 19.23
CA PHE A 296 27.31 -11.58 19.81
C PHE A 296 27.51 -12.62 18.69
N THR A 297 28.46 -13.54 18.86
CA THR A 297 28.59 -14.68 17.95
C THR A 297 27.71 -15.85 18.42
N SER A 298 27.39 -16.78 17.53
CA SER A 298 26.60 -17.97 17.88
C SER A 298 27.26 -18.81 18.99
N GLN A 299 28.59 -18.80 19.07
CA GLN A 299 29.34 -19.47 20.14
C GLN A 299 29.14 -18.78 21.50
N ASP A 300 29.20 -17.45 21.53
CA ASP A 300 28.99 -16.68 22.75
C ASP A 300 27.57 -16.88 23.29
N TYR A 301 26.57 -16.98 22.40
CA TYR A 301 25.17 -17.22 22.76
C TYR A 301 24.98 -18.61 23.39
N GLU A 302 25.62 -19.63 22.84
CA GLU A 302 25.63 -20.96 23.45
C GLU A 302 26.29 -20.97 24.83
N ASP A 303 27.39 -20.24 24.99
CA ASP A 303 28.13 -20.19 26.25
C ASP A 303 27.34 -19.45 27.34
N LEU A 304 26.65 -18.36 26.99
CA LEU A 304 25.69 -17.67 27.86
C LEU A 304 24.52 -18.59 28.26
N THR A 305 24.01 -19.38 27.31
CA THR A 305 22.91 -20.33 27.56
C THR A 305 23.35 -21.46 28.49
N LYS A 306 24.59 -21.95 28.35
CA LYS A 306 25.19 -22.95 29.24
C LYS A 306 25.45 -22.40 30.64
N GLU A 307 25.87 -21.13 30.77
CA GLU A 307 26.09 -20.46 32.06
C GLU A 307 24.81 -20.43 32.92
N PHE A 308 23.65 -20.17 32.29
CA PHE A 308 22.36 -20.03 32.98
C PHE A 308 21.42 -21.25 32.83
N GLU A 309 21.88 -22.40 32.34
CA GLU A 309 21.05 -23.59 32.08
C GLU A 309 20.25 -24.05 33.31
N ASN A 310 20.83 -23.89 34.50
CA ASN A 310 20.23 -24.30 35.78
C ASN A 310 19.23 -23.27 36.35
N GLU A 311 19.09 -22.10 35.74
CA GLU A 311 18.22 -21.01 36.20
C GLU A 311 17.06 -20.76 35.22
N PRO A 312 15.83 -21.26 35.51
CA PRO A 312 14.74 -21.22 34.54
C PRO A 312 14.23 -19.79 34.23
N LEU A 313 14.35 -18.86 35.19
CA LEU A 313 13.95 -17.46 35.00
C LEU A 313 14.91 -16.71 34.08
N ALA A 314 16.21 -16.97 34.20
CA ALA A 314 17.25 -16.45 33.32
C ALA A 314 17.07 -16.98 31.89
N MET A 315 16.83 -18.29 31.76
CA MET A 315 16.60 -18.93 30.46
C MET A 315 15.35 -18.43 29.75
N GLN A 316 14.25 -18.19 30.49
CA GLN A 316 13.04 -17.58 29.92
C GLN A 316 13.34 -16.17 29.37
N PHE A 317 14.14 -15.37 30.08
CA PHE A 317 14.53 -14.05 29.62
C PHE A 317 15.43 -14.09 28.38
N ILE A 318 16.49 -14.91 28.41
CA ILE A 318 17.43 -15.06 27.28
C ILE A 318 16.69 -15.52 26.01
N SER A 319 15.73 -16.44 26.14
CA SER A 319 14.95 -16.95 25.00
C SER A 319 14.07 -15.92 24.26
N LEU A 320 13.88 -14.73 24.84
CA LEU A 320 13.15 -13.63 24.21
C LEU A 320 14.01 -12.87 23.18
N TYR A 321 15.32 -13.06 23.20
CA TYR A 321 16.30 -12.34 22.37
C TYR A 321 17.01 -13.32 21.43
N GLY A 322 17.19 -12.92 20.16
CA GLY A 322 18.08 -13.62 19.24
C GLY A 322 19.55 -13.26 19.50
N GLU A 323 20.48 -14.01 18.90
CA GLU A 323 21.93 -13.68 18.92
C GLU A 323 22.21 -12.26 18.43
N GLU A 324 21.43 -11.81 17.45
CA GLU A 324 21.48 -10.49 16.83
C GLU A 324 20.93 -9.36 17.72
N ASP A 325 20.15 -9.67 18.76
CA ASP A 325 19.58 -8.67 19.68
C ASP A 325 20.50 -8.37 20.87
N ILE A 326 21.58 -9.13 21.01
CA ILE A 326 22.52 -9.05 22.12
C ILE A 326 23.83 -8.46 21.60
N VAL A 327 24.39 -7.50 22.34
CA VAL A 327 25.69 -6.91 22.01
C VAL A 327 26.60 -6.89 23.23
N THR A 328 27.88 -7.11 22.99
CA THR A 328 28.91 -6.93 24.03
C THR A 328 29.56 -5.57 23.84
N ALA A 329 29.35 -4.67 24.78
CA ALA A 329 30.05 -3.41 24.87
C ALA A 329 31.38 -3.63 25.62
N ARG A 330 32.50 -3.40 24.93
CA ARG A 330 33.85 -3.48 25.53
C ARG A 330 34.21 -2.09 26.07
N ILE A 331 34.01 -1.86 27.37
CA ILE A 331 34.27 -0.56 27.99
C ILE A 331 35.74 -0.49 28.43
N GLU A 332 36.47 0.55 28.02
CA GLU A 332 37.80 0.79 28.54
C GLU A 332 37.74 1.27 30.00
N GLY A 333 38.41 0.55 30.89
CA GLY A 333 38.46 0.89 32.32
C GLY A 333 39.34 2.10 32.63
N SER A 334 40.18 2.55 31.69
CA SER A 334 41.00 3.75 31.84
C SER A 334 40.15 4.99 31.58
N SER A 335 40.18 5.96 32.50
CA SER A 335 39.44 7.20 32.29
C SER A 335 39.99 7.99 31.09
N GLY A 336 39.13 8.26 30.10
CA GLY A 336 39.48 9.07 28.92
C GLY A 336 39.55 10.58 29.18
N SER A 337 39.48 11.02 30.43
CA SER A 337 39.69 12.41 30.86
C SER A 337 40.60 12.47 32.08
N LEU A 338 41.37 13.56 32.20
CA LEU A 338 42.21 13.79 33.37
C LEU A 338 41.34 14.12 34.59
N TRP A 339 41.75 13.65 35.76
CA TRP A 339 41.09 13.95 37.02
C TRP A 339 41.40 15.39 37.45
N GLY A 340 40.58 16.34 37.00
CA GLY A 340 40.73 17.78 37.25
C GLY A 340 40.31 18.24 38.64
N ILE A 341 40.66 17.50 39.70
CA ILE A 341 40.36 17.89 41.07
C ILE A 341 41.31 19.01 41.53
N SER A 342 40.77 20.02 42.22
CA SER A 342 41.62 21.08 42.79
C SER A 342 42.52 20.52 43.91
N PRO A 343 43.78 21.00 44.06
CA PRO A 343 44.65 20.60 45.16
C PRO A 343 44.03 20.70 46.57
N PRO A 344 43.22 21.74 46.93
CA PRO A 344 42.55 21.76 48.23
C PRO A 344 41.46 20.70 48.38
N SER A 345 40.68 20.41 47.33
CA SER A 345 39.68 19.32 47.35
C SER A 345 40.34 17.95 47.48
N ARG A 346 41.51 17.74 46.87
CA ARG A 346 42.29 16.50 47.02
C ARG A 346 42.74 16.28 48.47
N LYS A 347 43.23 17.34 49.13
CA LYS A 347 43.60 17.31 50.56
C LYS A 347 42.40 17.05 51.47
N GLN A 348 41.22 17.55 51.12
CA GLN A 348 39.97 17.34 51.86
C GLN A 348 39.50 15.89 51.81
N ILE A 349 39.57 15.24 50.64
CA ILE A 349 39.22 13.81 50.46
C ILE A 349 40.20 12.89 51.20
N THR A 350 41.48 13.25 51.28
CA THR A 350 42.49 12.47 52.01
C THR A 350 42.55 12.78 53.52
N SER A 351 41.77 13.76 53.99
CA SER A 351 41.79 14.13 55.41
C SER A 351 41.01 13.11 56.25
N PRO A 352 41.54 12.68 57.41
CA PRO A 352 40.88 11.70 58.27
C PRO A 352 39.59 12.23 58.94
N THR A 353 39.28 13.52 58.78
CA THR A 353 38.13 14.22 59.37
C THR A 353 36.90 14.28 58.45
N TRP A 354 36.95 13.67 57.27
CA TRP A 354 35.81 13.61 56.36
C TRP A 354 34.70 12.68 56.90
N SER A 355 33.56 13.25 57.28
CA SER A 355 32.33 12.51 57.60
C SER A 355 31.33 12.59 56.44
N PRO A 356 30.71 11.47 56.01
CA PRO A 356 29.74 11.47 54.92
C PRO A 356 28.36 11.82 55.48
N VAL A 357 28.06 13.11 55.67
CA VAL A 357 26.74 13.53 56.19
C VAL A 357 25.97 14.41 55.19
N ARG A 358 26.34 14.42 53.90
CA ARG A 358 25.53 15.12 52.88
C ARG A 358 25.61 14.60 51.45
N ALA A 359 25.73 13.28 51.30
CA ALA A 359 25.36 12.61 50.06
C ALA A 359 24.44 11.46 50.46
N SER A 360 23.15 11.57 50.14
CA SER A 360 22.24 10.43 50.17
C SER A 360 22.67 9.45 49.08
N ALA A 361 22.69 8.16 49.41
CA ALA A 361 23.35 7.04 48.75
C ALA A 361 24.80 6.84 49.21
N TRP A 362 25.29 5.60 49.21
CA TRP A 362 26.65 5.16 49.52
C TRP A 362 26.97 4.94 51.03
N SER A 363 26.56 3.79 51.56
CA SER A 363 27.15 3.20 52.77
C SER A 363 28.48 2.52 52.41
N TRP A 364 29.58 2.97 53.01
CA TRP A 364 30.91 2.37 52.84
C TRP A 364 31.22 1.44 54.02
N PRO A 365 31.68 0.19 53.82
CA PRO A 365 32.23 -0.59 54.91
C PRO A 365 33.66 -0.12 55.24
N SER A 366 33.90 0.17 56.51
CA SER A 366 35.18 0.54 57.09
C SER A 366 36.20 -0.60 56.97
N CYS A 367 37.36 -0.37 56.35
CA CYS A 367 38.53 -1.23 56.51
C CYS A 367 39.28 -0.81 57.78
N TRP A 368 39.24 -1.64 58.81
CA TRP A 368 40.14 -1.54 59.96
C TRP A 368 41.46 -2.22 59.60
N MET A 369 42.56 -1.48 59.63
CA MET A 369 43.91 -2.06 59.68
C MET A 369 44.19 -2.52 61.11
N ALA A 370 44.60 -3.78 61.29
CA ALA A 370 45.21 -4.25 62.52
C ALA A 370 46.62 -3.64 62.66
N PRO A 371 47.07 -3.25 63.87
CA PRO A 371 48.39 -2.66 64.05
C PRO A 371 49.45 -3.75 64.19
N GLY A 372 50.50 -3.65 63.39
CA GLY A 372 51.78 -4.32 63.62
C GLY A 372 52.25 -5.18 62.45
N ILE A 373 53.49 -4.91 62.02
CA ILE A 373 54.27 -5.54 60.94
C ILE A 373 54.09 -4.83 59.59
N ALA A 374 55.09 -4.02 59.25
CA ALA A 374 55.27 -3.44 57.92
C ALA A 374 55.75 -4.53 56.94
N PRO A 375 55.17 -4.64 55.72
CA PRO A 375 55.83 -5.27 54.61
C PRO A 375 56.42 -4.22 53.64
N PRO A 376 57.42 -4.61 52.83
CA PRO A 376 58.15 -3.68 51.97
C PRO A 376 57.35 -3.30 50.73
N ILE A 377 57.51 -2.04 50.32
CA ILE A 377 57.37 -1.48 48.96
C ILE A 377 56.45 -2.28 48.00
N THR A 378 55.16 -1.96 48.02
CA THR A 378 54.22 -2.24 46.91
C THR A 378 53.70 -0.92 46.32
N PRO A 379 53.55 -0.80 44.99
CA PRO A 379 53.01 0.41 44.39
C PRO A 379 51.49 0.51 44.61
N LEU A 380 51.04 1.71 45.01
CA LEU A 380 49.69 2.30 44.92
C LEU A 380 48.46 1.41 45.19
N SER A 381 47.83 1.67 46.34
CA SER A 381 46.55 1.14 46.84
C SER A 381 45.46 1.01 45.76
N CYS A 382 45.08 -0.23 45.41
CA CYS A 382 43.87 -0.54 44.66
C CYS A 382 42.75 -0.81 45.67
N ARG A 383 41.64 -0.06 45.60
CA ARG A 383 40.52 -0.20 46.55
C ARG A 383 39.39 -1.00 45.91
N GLU A 384 38.91 -2.02 46.62
CA GLU A 384 37.80 -2.86 46.17
C GLU A 384 36.44 -2.21 46.48
N LEU A 385 35.59 -2.13 45.46
CA LEU A 385 34.19 -1.70 45.56
C LEU A 385 33.29 -2.89 45.21
N PRO A 386 32.49 -3.41 46.17
CA PRO A 386 31.58 -4.51 45.90
C PRO A 386 30.33 -4.02 45.12
N ASN A 387 29.87 -4.81 44.16
CA ASN A 387 28.57 -4.67 43.47
C ASN A 387 28.37 -3.34 42.71
N LEU A 388 29.44 -2.79 42.12
CA LEU A 388 29.36 -1.52 41.40
C LEU A 388 28.97 -1.68 39.92
N PHE A 389 29.40 -2.77 39.27
CA PHE A 389 29.31 -2.94 37.83
C PHE A 389 28.27 -4.00 37.44
N PRO A 390 27.13 -3.61 36.83
CA PRO A 390 26.17 -4.58 36.29
C PRO A 390 26.67 -5.15 34.96
N LYS A 391 26.91 -6.46 34.91
CA LYS A 391 27.37 -7.18 33.70
C LYS A 391 26.26 -7.26 32.63
N TYR A 392 25.01 -7.41 33.05
CA TYR A 392 23.84 -7.62 32.18
C TYR A 392 22.87 -6.44 32.26
N ILE A 393 22.62 -5.77 31.13
CA ILE A 393 21.70 -4.62 31.04
C ILE A 393 20.66 -4.88 29.96
N ARG A 394 19.40 -4.53 30.23
CA ARG A 394 18.36 -4.44 29.22
C ARG A 394 18.25 -3.00 28.74
N ALA A 395 18.34 -2.82 27.43
CA ALA A 395 18.05 -1.58 26.74
C ALA A 395 16.63 -1.67 26.14
N PRO A 396 15.59 -1.22 26.87
CA PRO A 396 14.25 -1.15 26.32
C PRO A 396 14.15 -0.01 25.29
N THR A 397 13.02 0.03 24.58
CA THR A 397 12.63 1.16 23.72
C THR A 397 12.38 2.48 24.47
N GLY A 398 12.40 2.46 25.80
CA GLY A 398 12.23 3.62 26.67
C GLY A 398 13.52 4.44 26.86
N LEU A 399 13.44 5.47 27.72
CA LEU A 399 14.55 6.40 27.98
C LEU A 399 15.58 5.85 28.99
N GLU A 400 15.26 4.80 29.73
CA GLU A 400 16.08 4.28 30.83
C GLU A 400 16.43 2.82 30.58
N ALA A 401 17.72 2.49 30.66
CA ALA A 401 18.23 1.12 30.61
C ALA A 401 18.35 0.58 32.03
N GLU A 402 17.84 -0.63 32.25
CA GLU A 402 17.77 -1.25 33.58
C GLU A 402 18.65 -2.51 33.62
N PRO A 403 19.36 -2.77 34.74
CA PRO A 403 20.04 -4.05 34.94
C PRO A 403 19.04 -5.23 34.89
N VAL A 404 19.45 -6.34 34.29
CA VAL A 404 18.57 -7.52 34.19
C VAL A 404 18.50 -8.24 35.53
N GLU A 405 17.46 -7.97 36.32
CA GLU A 405 17.28 -8.58 37.65
C GLU A 405 17.25 -10.12 37.61
N GLN A 406 16.77 -10.70 36.50
CA GLN A 406 16.67 -12.16 36.29
C GLN A 406 18.04 -12.83 36.09
N LEU A 407 19.08 -12.06 35.73
CA LEU A 407 20.45 -12.53 35.49
C LEU A 407 21.42 -12.09 36.60
N LEU A 408 20.95 -11.31 37.58
CA LEU A 408 21.76 -10.84 38.70
C LEU A 408 21.76 -11.88 39.84
N PRO A 409 22.92 -12.28 40.36
CA PRO A 409 23.01 -13.27 41.44
C PRO A 409 22.51 -12.65 42.75
N GLY A 410 21.26 -12.90 43.11
CA GLY A 410 20.67 -12.22 44.29
C GLY A 410 19.36 -12.76 44.86
N ARG A 411 18.76 -13.85 44.34
CA ARG A 411 17.50 -14.36 44.90
C ARG A 411 17.44 -15.87 45.15
N SER A 412 18.37 -16.65 44.63
CA SER A 412 18.54 -18.06 44.94
C SER A 412 19.52 -18.21 46.13
N GLN A 413 19.04 -18.72 47.26
CA GLN A 413 19.78 -18.86 48.53
C GLN A 413 21.03 -19.79 48.47
N HIS A 414 21.48 -20.27 47.31
CA HIS A 414 22.38 -21.42 47.19
C HIS A 414 23.60 -21.24 46.25
N VAL A 415 23.99 -20.01 45.90
CA VAL A 415 25.24 -19.78 45.13
C VAL A 415 26.20 -18.89 45.92
N PRO A 416 27.47 -19.30 46.13
CA PRO A 416 28.47 -18.46 46.78
C PRO A 416 28.75 -17.24 45.89
N HIS A 417 28.29 -16.08 46.36
CA HIS A 417 28.63 -14.73 45.93
C HIS A 417 29.79 -14.60 44.93
N GLU A 418 29.51 -14.65 43.63
CA GLU A 418 30.36 -14.01 42.63
C GLU A 418 30.12 -12.50 42.74
N LYS A 419 30.78 -11.89 43.73
CA LYS A 419 30.83 -10.43 43.86
C LYS A 419 31.81 -9.93 42.82
N THR A 420 31.30 -9.43 41.70
CA THR A 420 32.09 -8.61 40.78
C THR A 420 32.62 -7.43 41.57
N SER A 421 33.86 -7.55 42.05
CA SER A 421 34.53 -6.54 42.84
C SER A 421 35.36 -5.72 41.87
N THR A 422 35.07 -4.43 41.83
CA THR A 422 35.77 -3.51 40.94
C THR A 422 36.93 -2.89 41.71
N GLY A 423 38.14 -3.06 41.20
CA GLY A 423 39.33 -2.39 41.71
C GLY A 423 39.45 -1.01 41.08
N LEU A 424 39.51 0.02 41.93
CA LEU A 424 39.79 1.38 41.51
C LEU A 424 41.26 1.72 41.81
N HIS A 425 42.00 2.08 40.76
CA HIS A 425 43.42 2.45 40.84
C HIS A 425 43.64 3.88 40.33
N LEU A 426 44.39 4.70 41.07
CA LEU A 426 44.81 6.03 40.63
C LEU A 426 46.18 5.91 39.95
N SER A 427 46.23 6.22 38.66
CA SER A 427 47.47 6.25 37.89
C SER A 427 47.97 7.70 37.79
N GLY A 428 49.18 7.95 38.28
CA GLY A 428 49.82 9.27 38.30
C GLY A 428 51.09 9.26 39.16
N ASP A 429 52.07 10.08 38.80
CA ASP A 429 53.34 10.15 39.53
C ASP A 429 53.21 10.98 40.82
N ARG A 430 54.12 10.80 41.78
CA ARG A 430 54.01 11.40 43.13
C ARG A 430 54.17 12.93 43.20
N GLU A 431 54.39 13.61 42.07
CA GLU A 431 54.47 15.07 42.02
C GLU A 431 53.08 15.71 41.86
N ASP A 432 52.79 16.72 42.69
CA ASP A 432 51.52 17.46 42.76
C ASP A 432 51.09 18.13 41.43
N THR A 433 51.99 18.16 40.43
CA THR A 433 51.79 18.76 39.10
C THR A 433 51.58 17.73 37.99
N SER A 434 51.66 16.43 38.29
CA SER A 434 51.50 15.39 37.27
C SER A 434 50.01 15.14 36.96
N PRO A 435 49.66 14.89 35.68
CA PRO A 435 48.30 14.50 35.31
C PRO A 435 47.95 13.16 35.96
N SER A 436 46.81 13.08 36.66
CA SER A 436 46.32 11.86 37.29
C SER A 436 44.99 11.43 36.68
N TRP A 437 44.77 10.12 36.55
CA TRP A 437 43.52 9.54 36.04
C TRP A 437 43.18 8.24 36.77
N TRP A 438 41.90 7.88 36.74
CA TRP A 438 41.39 6.66 37.37
C TRP A 438 41.35 5.51 36.38
N VAL A 439 41.67 4.31 36.87
CA VAL A 439 41.56 3.05 36.13
C VAL A 439 40.68 2.10 36.93
N LEU A 440 39.61 1.60 36.30
CA LEU A 440 38.75 0.55 36.81
C LEU A 440 39.19 -0.80 36.24
N ARG A 441 39.13 -1.84 37.07
CA ARG A 441 39.42 -3.22 36.66
C ARG A 441 38.49 -4.19 37.39
N LEU A 442 37.98 -5.19 36.67
CA LEU A 442 37.28 -6.32 37.28
C LEU A 442 38.29 -7.27 37.94
N LYS A 443 38.01 -7.73 39.16
CA LYS A 443 38.92 -8.59 39.93
C LYS A 443 39.23 -9.92 39.24
N ASP A 444 38.23 -10.49 38.56
CA ASP A 444 38.29 -11.84 37.99
C ASP A 444 38.69 -11.86 36.50
N ALA A 445 39.13 -10.72 35.95
CA ALA A 445 39.51 -10.62 34.53
C ALA A 445 40.85 -11.33 34.25
N PRO A 446 40.96 -12.12 33.15
CA PRO A 446 42.20 -12.76 32.78
C PRO A 446 43.30 -11.72 32.48
N PRO A 447 44.56 -11.97 32.88
CA PRO A 447 45.65 -10.98 32.78
C PRO A 447 46.01 -10.57 31.34
N GLN A 448 45.48 -11.26 30.33
CA GLN A 448 45.69 -10.98 28.90
C GLN A 448 44.66 -10.00 28.31
N GLU A 449 43.48 -9.84 28.94
CA GLU A 449 42.46 -8.85 28.56
C GLU A 449 42.57 -7.64 29.49
N GLY A 450 43.60 -6.82 29.23
CA GLY A 450 43.88 -5.64 30.04
C GLY A 450 42.71 -4.66 30.10
N ASN A 451 42.41 -4.14 31.30
CA ASN A 451 41.52 -3.01 31.63
C ASN A 451 40.13 -2.94 30.95
N ILE A 452 39.67 -3.94 30.20
CA ILE A 452 38.38 -3.91 29.51
C ILE A 452 37.30 -4.46 30.46
N LEU A 453 36.17 -3.76 30.53
CA LEU A 453 34.98 -4.19 31.24
C LEU A 453 33.92 -4.62 30.20
N PRO A 454 33.71 -5.94 29.98
CA PRO A 454 32.67 -6.40 29.08
C PRO A 454 31.29 -6.22 29.72
N MET A 455 30.41 -5.54 29.01
CA MET A 455 29.01 -5.35 29.38
C MET A 455 28.12 -5.98 28.30
N ILE A 456 27.21 -6.86 28.71
CA ILE A 456 26.28 -7.53 27.81
C ILE A 456 24.96 -6.76 27.84
N ILE A 457 24.52 -6.30 26.68
CA ILE A 457 23.32 -5.48 26.52
C ILE A 457 22.30 -6.26 25.70
N PHE A 458 21.14 -6.49 26.29
CA PHE A 458 19.96 -7.06 25.64
C PHE A 458 19.12 -5.94 25.08
N ASN A 459 18.98 -5.89 23.77
CA ASN A 459 18.30 -4.79 23.12
C ASN A 459 16.89 -5.19 22.64
N ASP A 460 15.88 -4.45 23.06
CA ASP A 460 14.50 -4.69 22.61
C ASP A 460 14.33 -4.29 21.13
N LYS A 461 13.69 -5.16 20.33
CA LYS A 461 13.32 -4.84 18.95
C LYS A 461 12.35 -3.65 18.93
N VAL A 462 12.58 -2.73 18.01
CA VAL A 462 11.70 -1.57 17.81
C VAL A 462 10.70 -1.86 16.69
N SER A 463 9.46 -1.42 16.88
CA SER A 463 8.52 -1.32 15.77
C SER A 463 8.73 0.02 15.04
N PRO A 464 8.64 0.06 13.71
CA PRO A 464 8.69 1.32 12.98
C PRO A 464 7.63 2.29 13.52
N PRO A 465 7.95 3.59 13.70
CA PRO A 465 7.04 4.56 14.29
C PRO A 465 5.72 4.72 13.51
N SER A 466 5.71 4.38 12.21
CA SER A 466 4.51 4.32 11.37
C SER A 466 3.48 3.26 11.80
N LEU A 467 3.91 2.21 12.51
CA LEU A 467 3.05 1.16 13.07
C LEU A 467 2.71 1.38 14.55
N GLY A 468 3.21 2.45 15.19
CA GLY A 468 2.90 2.76 16.59
C GLY A 468 1.41 3.00 16.85
N PHE A 469 0.67 3.54 15.87
CA PHE A 469 -0.80 3.70 15.93
C PHE A 469 -1.56 2.35 15.96
N LEU A 470 -0.91 1.26 15.52
CA LEU A 470 -1.47 -0.09 15.51
C LEU A 470 -1.19 -0.86 16.81
N ALA A 471 -0.67 -0.24 17.87
CA ALA A 471 -0.44 -0.92 19.13
C ALA A 471 -1.76 -1.43 19.75
N GLY A 472 -1.90 -2.75 19.86
CA GLY A 472 -2.90 -3.49 20.66
C GLY A 472 -4.37 -3.19 20.36
N TYR A 473 -4.91 -2.16 20.98
CA TYR A 473 -6.34 -1.79 20.96
C TYR A 473 -6.75 -1.06 19.67
N GLY A 474 -5.83 -0.35 19.01
CA GLY A 474 -6.11 0.36 17.75
C GLY A 474 -6.45 -0.60 16.59
N ILE A 475 -5.73 -1.72 16.50
CA ILE A 475 -6.01 -2.79 15.52
C ILE A 475 -7.40 -3.40 15.75
N MET A 476 -7.74 -3.72 16.99
CA MET A 476 -9.03 -4.34 17.32
C MET A 476 -10.18 -3.37 17.01
N GLY A 477 -10.00 -2.08 17.28
CA GLY A 477 -10.95 -1.04 16.87
C GLY A 477 -11.11 -0.92 15.36
N LEU A 478 -9.99 -0.93 14.61
CA LEU A 478 -10.00 -0.91 13.14
C LEU A 478 -10.73 -2.14 12.58
N TYR A 479 -10.43 -3.34 13.10
CA TYR A 479 -11.11 -4.58 12.74
C TYR A 479 -12.62 -4.49 12.95
N VAL A 480 -13.05 -4.12 14.16
CA VAL A 480 -14.48 -3.99 14.49
C VAL A 480 -15.14 -2.96 13.57
N SER A 481 -14.48 -1.83 13.28
CA SER A 481 -15.02 -0.80 12.39
C SER A 481 -15.25 -1.31 10.97
N ILE A 482 -14.26 -2.01 10.38
CA ILE A 482 -14.36 -2.58 9.03
C ILE A 482 -15.47 -3.63 8.97
N VAL A 483 -15.52 -4.53 9.95
CA VAL A 483 -16.56 -5.57 10.01
C VAL A 483 -17.96 -4.96 10.17
N LEU A 484 -18.12 -3.91 10.99
CA LEU A 484 -19.41 -3.22 11.13
C LEU A 484 -19.81 -2.46 9.86
N VAL A 485 -18.87 -1.81 9.17
CA VAL A 485 -19.14 -1.11 7.91
C VAL A 485 -19.57 -2.10 6.83
N ILE A 486 -18.82 -3.20 6.65
CA ILE A 486 -19.18 -4.23 5.67
C ILE A 486 -20.49 -4.92 6.07
N GLY A 487 -20.70 -5.19 7.36
CA GLY A 487 -21.95 -5.75 7.87
C GLY A 487 -23.16 -4.84 7.60
N LYS A 488 -23.01 -3.52 7.76
CA LYS A 488 -24.04 -2.53 7.42
C LYS A 488 -24.32 -2.54 5.91
N PHE A 489 -23.29 -2.62 5.07
CA PHE A 489 -23.44 -2.72 3.62
C PHE A 489 -24.17 -3.99 3.19
N VAL A 490 -23.78 -5.16 3.73
CA VAL A 490 -24.46 -6.44 3.52
C VAL A 490 -25.93 -6.36 3.95
N ARG A 491 -26.23 -5.72 5.09
CA ARG A 491 -27.60 -5.52 5.57
C ARG A 491 -28.45 -4.68 4.61
N GLY A 492 -27.86 -3.69 3.93
CA GLY A 492 -28.55 -2.88 2.93
C GLY A 492 -29.18 -3.73 1.81
N PHE A 493 -28.43 -4.69 1.27
CA PHE A 493 -28.94 -5.59 0.22
C PHE A 493 -30.15 -6.43 0.63
N PHE A 494 -30.28 -6.81 1.90
CA PHE A 494 -31.40 -7.62 2.37
C PHE A 494 -32.59 -6.79 2.87
N SER A 495 -32.34 -5.60 3.40
CA SER A 495 -33.36 -4.79 4.05
C SER A 495 -34.18 -3.91 3.10
N GLU A 496 -33.63 -3.53 1.95
CA GLU A 496 -34.25 -2.53 1.05
C GLU A 496 -35.08 -3.15 -0.09
N ILE A 497 -35.10 -4.48 -0.21
CA ILE A 497 -35.78 -5.20 -1.31
C ILE A 497 -37.27 -4.85 -1.38
N SER A 498 -37.95 -4.68 -0.25
CA SER A 498 -39.41 -4.44 -0.20
C SER A 498 -39.85 -3.16 -0.94
N HIS A 499 -39.05 -2.09 -0.85
CA HIS A 499 -39.36 -0.82 -1.50
C HIS A 499 -39.16 -0.89 -3.03
N SER A 500 -38.23 -1.74 -3.49
CA SER A 500 -37.92 -1.91 -4.91
C SER A 500 -38.88 -2.83 -5.68
N ILE A 501 -39.74 -3.59 -4.99
CA ILE A 501 -40.64 -4.61 -5.61
C ILE A 501 -41.47 -4.02 -6.75
N MET A 502 -42.01 -2.80 -6.59
CA MET A 502 -42.86 -2.18 -7.62
C MET A 502 -42.13 -1.87 -8.93
N PHE A 503 -40.80 -1.76 -8.91
CA PHE A 503 -39.97 -1.43 -10.06
C PHE A 503 -39.18 -2.64 -10.60
N GLU A 504 -38.91 -3.63 -9.75
CA GLU A 504 -38.13 -4.83 -10.12
C GLU A 504 -39.02 -5.99 -10.61
N GLU A 505 -40.18 -6.21 -9.98
CA GLU A 505 -41.05 -7.36 -10.28
C GLU A 505 -42.07 -7.07 -11.38
N LEU A 506 -41.56 -6.82 -12.59
CA LEU A 506 -42.36 -6.56 -13.78
C LEU A 506 -42.44 -7.80 -14.69
N PRO A 507 -43.65 -8.24 -15.11
CA PRO A 507 -43.79 -9.47 -15.91
C PRO A 507 -43.36 -9.30 -17.37
N CYS A 508 -43.79 -8.24 -18.05
CA CYS A 508 -43.37 -7.94 -19.43
C CYS A 508 -42.98 -6.47 -19.58
N VAL A 509 -41.69 -6.22 -19.86
CA VAL A 509 -41.12 -4.86 -19.93
C VAL A 509 -40.94 -4.33 -21.36
N ASP A 510 -41.40 -5.06 -22.38
CA ASP A 510 -41.08 -4.77 -23.78
C ASP A 510 -41.55 -3.38 -24.25
N ARG A 511 -42.68 -2.91 -23.75
CA ARG A 511 -43.21 -1.58 -24.09
C ARG A 511 -42.38 -0.46 -23.50
N ILE A 512 -41.90 -0.64 -22.26
CA ILE A 512 -41.06 0.34 -21.56
C ILE A 512 -39.67 0.38 -22.22
N LEU A 513 -39.12 -0.79 -22.52
CA LEU A 513 -37.85 -0.91 -23.21
C LEU A 513 -37.91 -0.25 -24.60
N LYS A 514 -39.00 -0.49 -25.34
CA LYS A 514 -39.23 0.17 -26.63
C LYS A 514 -39.31 1.69 -26.48
N LEU A 515 -40.04 2.20 -25.49
CA LEU A 515 -40.11 3.63 -25.22
C LEU A 515 -38.73 4.25 -24.93
N CYS A 516 -37.88 3.56 -24.16
CA CYS A 516 -36.51 4.02 -23.90
C CYS A 516 -35.65 4.00 -25.18
N GLN A 517 -35.79 2.96 -26.01
CA GLN A 517 -35.10 2.87 -27.30
C GLN A 517 -35.58 3.96 -28.28
N ASP A 518 -36.87 4.28 -28.27
CA ASP A 518 -37.45 5.36 -29.09
C ASP A 518 -36.88 6.72 -28.64
N ILE A 519 -36.72 6.96 -27.32
CA ILE A 519 -36.03 8.17 -26.81
C ILE A 519 -34.60 8.24 -27.35
N PHE A 520 -33.83 7.15 -27.29
CA PHE A 520 -32.46 7.13 -27.83
C PHE A 520 -32.44 7.36 -29.35
N LEU A 521 -33.41 6.82 -30.08
CA LEU A 521 -33.52 7.01 -31.52
C LEU A 521 -33.82 8.48 -31.87
N VAL A 522 -34.75 9.11 -31.15
CA VAL A 522 -35.13 10.52 -31.36
C VAL A 522 -33.99 11.48 -31.03
N ARG A 523 -33.17 11.16 -30.02
CA ARG A 523 -31.91 11.88 -29.75
C ARG A 523 -30.95 11.84 -30.93
N GLU A 524 -30.84 10.69 -31.60
CA GLU A 524 -29.96 10.57 -32.77
C GLU A 524 -30.46 11.31 -34.00
N THR A 525 -31.78 11.40 -34.18
CA THR A 525 -32.38 12.13 -35.30
C THR A 525 -32.37 13.64 -35.07
N GLY A 526 -32.21 14.09 -33.82
CA GLY A 526 -32.21 15.51 -33.45
C GLY A 526 -33.62 16.11 -33.36
N GLU A 527 -34.67 15.28 -33.28
CA GLU A 527 -36.05 15.73 -33.08
C GLU A 527 -36.32 16.00 -31.59
N LEU A 528 -35.74 17.09 -31.08
CA LEU A 528 -35.68 17.39 -29.64
C LEU A 528 -37.05 17.62 -28.97
N GLU A 529 -38.06 18.13 -29.68
CA GLU A 529 -39.42 18.25 -29.11
C GLU A 529 -40.02 16.88 -28.77
N LEU A 530 -39.87 15.91 -29.68
CA LEU A 530 -40.36 14.55 -29.47
C LEU A 530 -39.60 13.85 -28.34
N GLU A 531 -38.32 14.20 -28.12
CA GLU A 531 -37.53 13.71 -26.97
C GLU A 531 -38.22 14.10 -25.65
N GLU A 532 -38.63 15.36 -25.51
CA GLU A 532 -39.29 15.85 -24.30
C GLU A 532 -40.66 15.20 -24.08
N GLU A 533 -41.46 15.03 -25.14
CA GLU A 533 -42.76 14.36 -25.05
C GLU A 533 -42.63 12.89 -24.62
N LEU A 534 -41.68 12.16 -25.20
CA LEU A 534 -41.43 10.76 -24.84
C LEU A 534 -40.85 10.63 -23.43
N TYR A 535 -39.98 11.56 -23.02
CA TYR A 535 -39.47 11.62 -21.64
C TYR A 535 -40.58 11.91 -20.64
N ALA A 536 -41.44 12.89 -20.90
CA ALA A 536 -42.59 13.21 -20.05
C ALA A 536 -43.52 12.00 -19.88
N LYS A 537 -43.75 11.25 -20.96
CA LYS A 537 -44.50 9.99 -20.94
C LYS A 537 -43.83 8.91 -20.09
N LEU A 538 -42.50 8.79 -20.15
CA LEU A 538 -41.73 7.86 -19.33
C LEU A 538 -41.85 8.20 -17.83
N ILE A 539 -41.71 9.48 -17.48
CA ILE A 539 -41.83 9.94 -16.09
C ILE A 539 -43.25 9.75 -15.56
N PHE A 540 -44.27 10.05 -16.38
CA PHE A 540 -45.66 9.81 -16.00
C PHE A 540 -45.92 8.33 -15.68
N LEU A 541 -45.34 7.42 -16.47
CA LEU A 541 -45.43 5.98 -16.23
C LEU A 541 -44.79 5.57 -14.89
N TYR A 542 -43.62 6.11 -14.55
CA TYR A 542 -42.92 5.82 -13.28
C TYR A 542 -43.55 6.52 -12.06
N ARG A 543 -44.37 7.55 -12.27
CA ARG A 543 -45.08 8.24 -11.19
C ARG A 543 -46.36 7.53 -10.72
N SER A 544 -46.96 6.67 -11.55
CA SER A 544 -48.19 5.92 -11.22
C SER A 544 -47.98 4.40 -11.32
N PRO A 545 -47.87 3.70 -10.17
CA PRO A 545 -47.75 2.24 -10.13
C PRO A 545 -48.93 1.51 -10.83
N GLU A 546 -50.15 2.06 -10.77
CA GLU A 546 -51.32 1.46 -11.42
C GLU A 546 -51.17 1.45 -12.93
N THR A 547 -50.61 2.53 -13.48
CA THR A 547 -50.37 2.67 -14.92
C THR A 547 -49.23 1.75 -15.35
N MET A 548 -48.18 1.62 -14.54
CA MET A 548 -47.07 0.68 -14.74
C MET A 548 -47.55 -0.77 -14.82
N ILE A 549 -48.44 -1.20 -13.91
CA ILE A 549 -49.03 -2.55 -13.92
C ILE A 549 -49.84 -2.79 -15.21
N LYS A 550 -50.67 -1.81 -15.61
CA LYS A 550 -51.45 -1.91 -16.85
C LYS A 550 -50.56 -2.05 -18.10
N TRP A 551 -49.43 -1.34 -18.12
CA TRP A 551 -48.50 -1.35 -19.25
C TRP A 551 -47.64 -2.62 -19.32
N THR A 552 -47.29 -3.20 -18.18
CA THR A 552 -46.38 -4.36 -18.09
C THR A 552 -47.09 -5.70 -18.11
N ARG A 553 -48.43 -5.72 -18.17
CA ARG A 553 -49.23 -6.93 -18.30
C ARG A 553 -48.82 -7.75 -19.52
N GLU A 554 -48.69 -9.06 -19.35
CA GLU A 554 -48.50 -10.00 -20.47
C GLU A 554 -49.66 -9.89 -21.46
N LYS A 555 -49.33 -9.86 -22.75
CA LYS A 555 -50.34 -10.05 -23.80
C LYS A 555 -50.63 -11.54 -23.85
N ASN A 556 -51.81 -11.93 -23.35
CA ASN A 556 -52.35 -13.27 -23.53
C ASN A 556 -52.70 -13.52 -24.99
#